data_AF-A0A151SNZ5-F1
#
_entry.id   AF-A0A151SNZ5-F1
#
_cell.length_a   1.000
_cell.length_b   1.000
_cell.length_c   1.000
_cell.angle_alpha   90.00
_cell.angle_beta   90.00
_cell.angle_gamma   90.00
#
_symmetry.space_group_name_H-M   'P 1'
#
loop_
_entity.id
_entity.type
_entity.pdbx_description
1 polymer ?
#
loop_
_entity_poly.entity_id
_entity_poly.type
_entity_poly.pdbx_seq_one_letter_code
_entity_poly.pdbx_strand_id
1 'polypeptide(L)'
;MLNGSNYHAWARSMRRALGAKNKFEFVDGSIPIPSTFDPSYKSWNRCNMIIHSWIVNSVVESIGQSIIFLENAVDVWNDLKERFS
;
A
#
# COMPACT_ATOMS: atom_id res chain seq x y z
N MET A 1 -4.28 -8.59 -10.95
CA MET A 1 -2.96 -8.21 -10.38
C MET A 1 -2.32 -7.13 -11.23
N LEU A 2 -1.48 -6.27 -10.67
CA LEU A 2 -0.66 -5.31 -11.43
C LEU A 2 0.39 -6.06 -12.25
N ASN A 3 0.49 -5.76 -13.55
CA ASN A 3 1.41 -6.43 -14.48
C ASN A 3 2.27 -5.45 -15.30
N GLY A 4 2.36 -4.19 -14.88
CA GLY A 4 3.14 -3.14 -15.53
C GLY A 4 2.40 -2.35 -16.62
N SER A 5 1.32 -2.89 -17.21
CA SER A 5 0.54 -2.20 -18.26
C SER A 5 -0.86 -1.76 -17.82
N ASN A 6 -1.31 -2.21 -16.64
CA ASN A 6 -2.68 -2.05 -16.17
C ASN A 6 -2.81 -1.19 -14.90
N TYR A 7 -1.84 -0.31 -14.64
CA TYR A 7 -1.77 0.47 -13.39
C TYR A 7 -3.08 1.19 -13.07
N HIS A 8 -3.66 1.97 -13.98
CA HIS A 8 -4.87 2.74 -13.67
C HIS A 8 -6.07 1.85 -13.28
N ALA A 9 -6.24 0.70 -13.93
CA ALA A 9 -7.30 -0.25 -13.61
C ALA A 9 -7.04 -0.94 -12.25
N TRP A 10 -5.79 -1.33 -12.00
CA TRP A 10 -5.37 -1.90 -10.73
C TRP A 10 -5.53 -0.89 -9.58
N ALA A 11 -5.04 0.34 -9.74
CA ALA A 11 -5.10 1.39 -8.73
C ALA A 11 -6.55 1.75 -8.38
N ARG A 12 -7.44 1.82 -9.39
CA ARG A 12 -8.88 2.03 -9.16
C ARG A 12 -9.49 0.88 -8.35
N SER A 13 -9.10 -0.36 -8.64
CA SER A 13 -9.61 -1.54 -7.95
C SER A 13 -9.11 -1.60 -6.50
N MET A 14 -7.82 -1.33 -6.29
CA MET A 14 -7.21 -1.25 -4.96
C MET A 14 -7.80 -0.11 -4.12
N ARG A 15 -8.00 1.08 -4.70
CA ARG A 15 -8.66 2.19 -4.02
C ARG A 15 -10.04 1.81 -3.50
N ARG A 16 -10.83 1.05 -4.28
CA ARG A 16 -12.14 0.54 -3.83
C ARG A 16 -11.99 -0.50 -2.73
N ALA A 17 -11.08 -1.46 -2.88
CA ALA A 17 -10.86 -2.53 -1.89
C ALA A 17 -10.39 -1.99 -0.53
N LEU A 18 -9.46 -1.03 -0.53
CA LEU A 18 -8.97 -0.36 0.67
C LEU A 18 -10.03 0.61 1.23
N GLY A 19 -10.71 1.35 0.36
CA GLY A 19 -11.78 2.29 0.74
C GLY A 19 -12.94 1.58 1.45
N ALA A 20 -13.36 0.40 0.97
CA ALA A 20 -14.40 -0.40 1.61
C ALA A 20 -14.06 -0.86 3.04
N LYS A 21 -12.80 -0.69 3.47
CA LYS A 21 -12.29 -1.06 4.80
C LYS A 21 -11.78 0.13 5.61
N ASN A 22 -11.96 1.37 5.14
CA ASN A 22 -11.38 2.58 5.73
C ASN A 22 -9.86 2.44 5.90
N LYS A 23 -9.18 2.06 4.81
CA LYS A 23 -7.73 1.82 4.77
C LYS A 23 -7.02 2.60 3.68
N PHE A 24 -7.75 3.32 2.83
CA PHE A 24 -7.14 4.08 1.73
C PHE A 24 -6.25 5.22 2.24
N GLU A 25 -6.62 5.83 3.37
CA GLU A 25 -5.88 6.94 3.99
C GLU A 25 -4.46 6.57 4.47
N PHE A 26 -4.16 5.27 4.59
CA PHE A 26 -2.82 4.77 4.90
C PHE A 26 -1.88 4.78 3.70
N VAL A 27 -2.41 4.83 2.46
CA VAL A 27 -1.60 4.78 1.22
C VAL A 27 -1.62 6.09 0.45
N ASP A 28 -2.61 6.95 0.68
CA ASP A 28 -2.65 8.29 0.08
C ASP A 28 -1.91 9.36 0.91
N GLY A 29 -1.41 8.99 2.09
CA GLY A 29 -0.65 9.86 2.99
C GLY A 29 -1.49 10.72 3.93
N SER A 30 -2.82 10.57 3.94
CA SER A 30 -3.70 11.33 4.83
C SER A 30 -3.50 10.98 6.31
N ILE A 31 -3.17 9.72 6.61
CA ILE A 31 -2.75 9.28 7.95
C ILE A 31 -1.21 9.30 7.99
N PRO A 32 -0.58 10.24 8.72
CA PRO A 32 0.88 10.26 8.85
C PRO A 32 1.38 9.06 9.65
N ILE A 33 2.65 8.71 9.44
CA ILE A 33 3.33 7.69 10.24
C ILE A 33 3.47 8.24 11.68
N PRO A 34 2.84 7.60 12.69
CA PRO A 34 2.94 8.07 14.05
C PRO A 34 4.33 7.79 14.62
N SER A 35 4.70 8.55 15.65
CA SER A 35 5.90 8.26 16.44
C SER A 35 5.81 6.87 17.06
N THR A 36 6.93 6.17 17.22
CA THR A 36 6.99 4.86 17.87
C THR A 36 6.56 4.89 19.34
N PHE A 37 6.57 6.07 19.96
CA PHE A 37 6.09 6.31 21.33
C PHE A 37 4.60 6.66 21.40
N ASP A 38 3.93 6.84 20.26
CA ASP A 38 2.50 7.14 20.21
C ASP A 38 1.69 5.90 20.64
N PRO A 39 0.70 6.03 21.54
CA PRO A 39 -0.15 4.92 21.96
C PRO A 39 -0.86 4.20 20.80
N SER A 40 -1.11 4.89 19.69
CA SER A 40 -1.74 4.36 18.48
C SER A 40 -0.78 3.60 17.55
N TYR A 41 0.55 3.72 17.74
CA TYR A 41 1.56 3.17 16.81
C TYR A 41 1.37 1.68 16.56
N LYS A 42 1.09 0.88 17.60
CA LYS A 42 0.89 -0.58 17.44
C LYS A 42 -0.31 -0.89 16.54
N SER A 43 -1.41 -0.18 16.72
CA SER A 43 -2.63 -0.35 15.93
C SER A 43 -2.44 0.13 14.49
N TRP A 44 -1.74 1.27 14.33
CA TRP A 44 -1.34 1.80 13.03
C TRP A 44 -0.45 0.81 12.28
N ASN A 45 0.60 0.30 12.93
CA ASN A 45 1.56 -0.62 12.31
C ASN A 45 0.90 -1.94 11.88
N ARG A 46 -0.05 -2.46 12.66
CA ARG A 46 -0.85 -3.62 12.25
C ARG A 46 -1.64 -3.33 10.96
N CYS A 47 -2.24 -2.15 10.83
CA CYS A 47 -2.93 -1.75 9.61
C CYS A 47 -1.96 -1.62 8.44
N ASN A 48 -0.80 -0.99 8.65
CA ASN A 48 0.27 -0.86 7.67
C ASN A 48 0.70 -2.23 7.11
N MET A 49 1.03 -3.18 7.99
CA MET A 49 1.44 -4.54 7.60
C MET A 49 0.37 -5.28 6.80
N ILE A 50 -0.90 -5.16 7.19
CA ILE A 50 -2.01 -5.79 6.47
C ILE A 50 -2.15 -5.20 5.06
N ILE A 51 -2.13 -3.87 4.94
CA ILE A 51 -2.25 -3.20 3.65
C ILE A 51 -1.06 -3.53 2.75
N HIS A 52 0.15 -3.53 3.30
CA HIS A 52 1.36 -3.96 2.60
C HIS A 52 1.18 -5.36 2.02
N SER A 53 0.71 -6.32 2.84
CA SER A 53 0.44 -7.69 2.38
C SER A 53 -0.61 -7.74 1.26
N TRP A 54 -1.66 -6.91 1.31
CA TRP A 54 -2.66 -6.87 0.25
C TRP A 54 -2.09 -6.31 -1.06
N ILE A 55 -1.24 -5.29 -0.98
CA ILE A 55 -0.59 -4.74 -2.17
C ILE A 55 0.34 -5.78 -2.79
N VAL A 56 1.25 -6.38 -2.01
CA VAL A 56 2.19 -7.41 -2.50
C VAL A 56 1.45 -8.60 -3.14
N ASN A 57 0.37 -9.07 -2.53
CA ASN A 57 -0.45 -10.16 -3.09
C ASN A 57 -1.29 -9.75 -4.31
N SER A 58 -1.33 -8.46 -4.64
CA SER A 58 -2.09 -7.92 -5.77
C SER A 58 -1.21 -7.56 -6.98
N VAL A 59 0.09 -7.83 -6.94
CA VAL A 59 1.03 -7.57 -8.04
C VAL A 59 1.66 -8.87 -8.54
N VAL A 60 2.13 -8.91 -9.79
CA VAL A 60 2.91 -10.06 -10.27
C VAL A 60 4.24 -10.18 -9.51
N GLU A 61 4.79 -11.39 -9.44
CA GLU A 61 5.97 -11.71 -8.63
C GLU A 61 7.17 -10.79 -8.89
N SER A 62 7.48 -10.51 -10.15
CA SER A 62 8.60 -9.62 -10.52
C SER A 62 8.46 -8.20 -9.95
N ILE A 63 7.23 -7.68 -9.86
CA ILE A 63 6.94 -6.39 -9.21
C ILE A 63 6.99 -6.56 -7.69
N GLY A 64 6.42 -7.64 -7.16
CA GLY A 64 6.39 -7.94 -5.73
C GLY A 64 7.79 -7.97 -5.10
N GLN A 65 8.76 -8.59 -5.76
CA GLN A 65 10.16 -8.65 -5.29
C GLN A 65 10.81 -7.26 -5.16
N SER A 66 10.40 -6.29 -5.98
CA SER A 66 10.96 -4.93 -5.92
C SER A 66 10.40 -4.08 -4.77
N ILE A 67 9.24 -4.44 -4.22
CA ILE A 67 8.56 -3.65 -3.17
C ILE A 67 8.58 -4.33 -1.80
N ILE A 68 8.99 -5.60 -1.70
CA ILE A 68 8.90 -6.41 -0.47
C ILE A 68 9.72 -5.86 0.71
N PHE A 69 10.76 -5.08 0.41
CA PHE A 69 11.66 -4.49 1.41
C PHE A 69 11.22 -3.10 1.87
N LEU A 70 10.17 -2.52 1.28
CA LEU A 70 9.62 -1.25 1.73
C LEU A 70 8.81 -1.46 3.02
N GLU A 71 9.03 -0.61 4.02
CA GLU A 71 8.43 -0.79 5.34
C GLU A 71 6.97 -0.30 5.39
N ASN A 72 6.65 0.78 4.66
CA ASN A 72 5.33 1.40 4.72
C ASN A 72 4.52 1.18 3.44
N ALA A 73 3.23 0.92 3.61
CA ALA A 73 2.29 0.76 2.51
C ALA A 73 2.17 2.03 1.64
N VAL A 74 2.38 3.22 2.24
CA VAL A 74 2.43 4.49 1.49
C VAL A 74 3.63 4.54 0.55
N ASP A 75 4.80 4.04 0.98
CA ASP A 75 6.01 4.02 0.15
C ASP A 75 5.84 3.06 -1.02
N VAL A 76 5.28 1.87 -0.75
CA VAL A 76 4.91 0.91 -1.81
C VAL A 76 3.94 1.51 -2.81
N TRP A 77 2.89 2.17 -2.31
CA TRP A 77 1.88 2.77 -3.18
C TRP A 77 2.46 3.85 -4.09
N ASN A 78 3.37 4.68 -3.55
CA ASN A 78 4.05 5.73 -4.29
C ASN A 78 5.05 5.17 -5.30
N ASP A 79 5.85 4.16 -4.95
CA ASP A 79 6.78 3.48 -5.89
C ASP A 79 6.03 2.89 -7.08
N LEU A 80 4.94 2.16 -6.82
CA LEU A 80 4.11 1.58 -7.89
C LEU A 80 3.45 2.65 -8.77
N LYS A 81 3.08 3.79 -8.18
CA LYS A 81 2.54 4.93 -8.94
C LYS A 81 3.60 5.54 -9.84
N GLU A 82 4.77 5.87 -9.29
CA GLU A 82 5.86 6.49 -10.03
C GLU A 82 6.33 5.64 -11.21
N ARG A 83 6.36 4.31 -11.02
CA ARG A 83 6.88 3.37 -12.03
C ARG A 83 5.91 3.02 -13.16
N PHE A 84 4.59 3.06 -12.90
CA PHE A 84 3.61 2.46 -13.80
C PHE A 84 2.43 3.38 -14.19
N SER A 85 2.36 4.62 -13.68
CA SER A 85 1.30 5.57 -14.02
C SER A 85 1.48 6.26 -15.35
#